data_AF-A0A534J4T6-F1
#
_entry.id   AF-A0A534J4T6-F1
#
_cell.length_a   1.000
_cell.length_b   1.000
_cell.length_c   1.000
_cell.angle_alpha   90.00
_cell.angle_beta   90.00
_cell.angle_gamma   90.00
#
_symmetry.space_group_name_H-M   'P 1'
#
loop_
_entity.id
_entity.type
_entity.pdbx_description
1 polymer ?
#
loop_
_entity_poly.entity_id
_entity_poly.type
_entity_poly.pdbx_seq_one_letter_code
_entity_poly.pdbx_strand_id
1 'polypeptide(L)'
;MDQHEMFTEVVANVAKMCAVSAMTAKNPIFFRDADTAEKVDLILFIGLEKWYPPMYDCGACGYGTCNEFLRATPAHHTEESQDWEFLGPICQIRCIDLGIAVGSAAKLASMNNVDTRCQTRVAAAARHLGVIHSDLAVALSMSVSHKSIFFDKKIPQIDFEAVPTS
;
A
#
# COMPACT_ATOMS: atom_id res chain seq x y z
N MET A 1 12.26 -25.77 -2.40
CA MET A 1 12.32 -24.34 -2.73
C MET A 1 13.24 -23.69 -1.72
N ASP A 2 14.28 -23.01 -2.18
CA ASP A 2 15.15 -22.23 -1.28
C ASP A 2 14.49 -20.90 -0.88
N GLN A 3 15.13 -20.16 0.04
CA GLN A 3 14.57 -18.89 0.54
C GLN A 3 14.46 -17.80 -0.55
N HIS A 4 15.36 -17.82 -1.54
CA HIS A 4 15.35 -16.85 -2.61
C HIS A 4 14.21 -17.13 -3.60
N GLU A 5 14.05 -18.39 -4.01
CA GLU A 5 12.93 -18.83 -4.84
C GLU A 5 11.57 -18.50 -4.18
N MET A 6 11.44 -18.77 -2.88
CA MET A 6 10.22 -18.45 -2.12
C MET A 6 9.94 -16.95 -2.11
N PHE A 7 10.97 -16.14 -1.92
CA PHE A 7 10.84 -14.68 -1.93
C PHE A 7 10.40 -14.18 -3.32
N THR A 8 11.05 -14.63 -4.39
CA THR A 8 10.72 -14.24 -5.77
C THR A 8 9.31 -14.68 -6.14
N GLU A 9 8.87 -15.86 -5.71
CA GLU A 9 7.51 -16.33 -5.91
C GLU A 9 6.47 -15.43 -5.21
N VAL A 10 6.73 -15.05 -3.96
CA VAL A 10 5.84 -14.13 -3.22
C VAL A 10 5.74 -12.77 -3.92
N VAL A 11 6.86 -12.19 -4.35
CA VAL A 11 6.85 -10.92 -5.09
C VAL A 11 6.05 -11.03 -6.39
N ALA A 12 6.25 -12.11 -7.15
CA ALA A 12 5.50 -12.37 -8.38
C ALA A 12 4.00 -12.53 -8.12
N ASN A 13 3.62 -13.19 -7.02
CA ASN A 13 2.22 -13.35 -6.63
C ASN A 13 1.59 -12.01 -6.24
N VAL A 14 2.30 -11.16 -5.48
CA VAL A 14 1.85 -9.79 -5.15
C VAL A 14 1.62 -8.98 -6.43
N ALA A 15 2.54 -9.04 -7.40
CA ALA A 15 2.40 -8.34 -8.66
C ALA A 15 1.17 -8.83 -9.47
N LYS A 16 0.98 -10.15 -9.57
CA LYS A 16 -0.22 -10.74 -10.20
C LYS A 16 -1.50 -10.27 -9.50
N MET A 17 -1.52 -10.23 -8.18
CA MET A 17 -2.69 -9.77 -7.43
C MET A 17 -2.99 -8.29 -7.70
N CYS A 18 -1.97 -7.43 -7.80
CA CYS A 18 -2.17 -6.05 -8.25
C CYS A 18 -2.83 -5.98 -9.64
N ALA A 19 -2.45 -6.85 -10.57
CA ALA A 19 -3.06 -6.91 -11.91
C ALA A 19 -4.52 -7.41 -11.84
N VAL A 20 -4.83 -8.38 -10.99
CA VAL A 20 -6.20 -8.84 -10.74
C VAL A 20 -7.06 -7.69 -10.18
N SER A 21 -6.56 -6.96 -9.17
CA SER A 21 -7.25 -5.79 -8.62
C SER A 21 -7.50 -4.72 -9.70
N ALA A 22 -6.61 -4.56 -10.68
CA ALA A 22 -6.80 -3.65 -11.80
C ALA A 22 -8.00 -4.01 -12.67
N MET A 23 -8.21 -5.31 -12.90
CA MET A 23 -9.32 -5.83 -13.70
C MET A 23 -10.66 -5.65 -12.96
N THR A 24 -10.69 -5.95 -11.66
CA THR A 24 -11.90 -5.83 -10.84
C THR A 24 -12.30 -4.38 -10.60
N ALA A 25 -11.33 -3.50 -10.31
CA ALA A 25 -11.58 -2.08 -10.02
C ALA A 25 -11.70 -1.20 -11.29
N LYS A 26 -11.43 -1.75 -12.48
CA LYS A 26 -11.37 -1.03 -13.77
C LYS A 26 -10.50 0.24 -13.71
N ASN A 27 -9.43 0.21 -12.91
CA ASN A 27 -8.54 1.34 -12.71
C ASN A 27 -7.15 1.03 -13.31
N PRO A 28 -6.77 1.67 -14.43
CA PRO A 28 -5.53 1.40 -15.14
C PRO A 28 -4.27 1.60 -14.29
N ILE A 29 -4.36 2.41 -13.23
CA ILE A 29 -3.21 2.75 -12.39
C ILE A 29 -2.76 1.52 -11.55
N PHE A 30 -3.57 0.47 -11.40
CA PHE A 30 -3.17 -0.79 -10.75
C PHE A 30 -2.28 -1.66 -11.65
N PHE A 31 -2.52 -1.69 -12.97
CA PHE A 31 -1.59 -2.35 -13.91
C PHE A 31 -0.20 -1.71 -13.84
N ARG A 32 -0.16 -0.38 -13.67
CA ARG A 32 1.10 0.34 -13.44
C ARG A 32 1.83 -0.16 -12.19
N ASP A 33 1.12 -0.49 -11.12
CA ASP A 33 1.76 -0.94 -9.89
C ASP A 33 2.17 -2.41 -9.99
N ALA A 34 1.37 -3.25 -10.67
CA ALA A 34 1.71 -4.63 -11.00
C ALA A 34 3.02 -4.73 -11.81
N ASP A 35 3.11 -4.02 -12.94
CA ASP A 35 4.31 -3.98 -13.79
C ASP A 35 5.57 -3.50 -13.04
N THR A 36 5.38 -2.65 -12.02
CA THR A 36 6.47 -2.17 -11.19
C THR A 36 6.89 -3.27 -10.22
N ALA A 37 5.93 -3.88 -9.54
CA ALA A 37 6.15 -4.92 -8.54
C ALA A 37 6.84 -6.17 -9.12
N GLU A 38 6.67 -6.49 -10.42
CA GLU A 38 7.41 -7.59 -11.05
C GLU A 38 8.92 -7.33 -11.20
N LYS A 39 9.34 -6.06 -11.15
CA LYS A 39 10.72 -5.63 -11.45
C LYS A 39 11.51 -5.21 -10.23
N VAL A 40 10.90 -5.23 -9.05
CA VAL A 40 11.55 -4.84 -7.79
C VAL A 40 12.46 -5.97 -7.29
N ASP A 41 13.53 -5.60 -6.60
CA ASP A 41 14.40 -6.53 -5.91
C ASP A 41 13.86 -6.90 -4.53
N LEU A 42 13.15 -5.97 -3.88
CA LEU A 42 12.61 -6.14 -2.54
C LEU A 42 11.32 -5.33 -2.34
N ILE A 43 10.42 -5.84 -1.50
CA ILE A 43 9.29 -5.09 -0.98
C ILE A 43 9.31 -5.17 0.55
N LEU A 44 9.34 -4.00 1.21
CA LEU A 44 9.17 -3.89 2.66
C LEU A 44 7.76 -3.39 2.96
N PHE A 45 6.98 -4.15 3.73
CA PHE A 45 5.66 -3.72 4.18
C PHE A 45 5.77 -3.11 5.59
N ILE A 46 5.21 -1.92 5.76
CA ILE A 46 5.08 -1.25 7.06
C ILE A 46 3.60 -0.95 7.25
N GLY A 47 3.02 -1.44 8.35
CA GLY A 47 1.59 -1.33 8.58
C GLY A 47 1.21 -1.22 10.04
N LEU A 48 -0.04 -0.83 10.25
CA LEU A 48 -0.71 -0.80 11.53
C LEU A 48 -1.45 -2.12 11.71
N GLU A 49 -1.01 -2.93 12.68
CA GLU A 49 -1.67 -4.18 13.08
C GLU A 49 -1.97 -4.11 14.58
N LYS A 50 -3.20 -4.47 15.00
CA LYS A 50 -3.60 -4.54 16.42
C LYS A 50 -3.23 -3.27 17.21
N TRP A 51 -3.32 -2.13 16.57
CA TRP A 51 -2.95 -0.85 17.13
C TRP A 51 -4.11 -0.29 17.97
N TYR A 52 -3.82 0.59 18.92
CA TYR A 52 -4.85 1.28 19.72
C TYR A 52 -4.74 2.81 19.58
N PRO A 53 -5.87 3.54 19.58
CA PRO A 53 -5.84 5.00 19.54
C PRO A 53 -5.28 5.55 20.87
N PRO A 54 -4.61 6.71 20.86
CA PRO A 54 -4.00 7.28 22.06
C PRO A 54 -4.99 7.82 23.12
N MET A 55 -6.31 7.63 22.92
CA MET A 55 -7.38 8.07 23.84
C MET A 55 -7.45 9.59 24.06
N TYR A 56 -7.30 10.37 22.98
CA TYR A 56 -7.38 11.84 23.02
C TYR A 56 -8.77 12.42 22.79
N ASP A 57 -9.73 11.64 22.29
CA ASP A 57 -11.06 12.12 21.87
C ASP A 57 -10.99 13.33 20.90
N CYS A 58 -9.98 13.33 20.03
CA CYS A 58 -9.63 14.48 19.19
C CYS A 58 -10.55 14.70 17.97
N GLY A 59 -11.46 13.77 17.66
CA GLY A 59 -12.36 13.91 16.49
C GLY A 59 -11.73 13.67 15.12
N ALA A 60 -10.39 13.61 15.00
CA ALA A 60 -9.70 13.61 13.70
C ALA A 60 -10.02 12.41 12.78
N CYS A 61 -10.47 11.28 13.35
CA CYS A 61 -10.88 10.09 12.61
C CYS A 61 -12.37 10.06 12.25
N GLY A 62 -13.12 11.12 12.56
CA GLY A 62 -14.56 11.23 12.29
C GLY A 62 -15.48 10.78 13.43
N TYR A 63 -14.94 10.15 14.49
CA TYR A 63 -15.68 9.76 15.69
C TYR A 63 -15.49 10.78 16.81
N GLY A 64 -16.55 11.03 17.59
CA GLY A 64 -16.51 12.02 18.68
C GLY A 64 -15.65 11.60 19.86
N THR A 65 -15.47 10.29 20.08
CA THR A 65 -14.57 9.76 21.11
C THR A 65 -13.78 8.55 20.59
N CYS A 66 -12.62 8.29 21.17
CA CYS A 66 -11.83 7.09 20.92
C CYS A 66 -12.57 5.81 21.31
N ASN A 67 -13.45 5.87 22.32
CA ASN A 67 -14.32 4.75 22.67
C ASN A 67 -15.37 4.46 21.60
N GLU A 68 -15.97 5.48 21.01
CA GLU A 68 -16.89 5.33 19.88
C GLU A 68 -16.18 4.70 18.68
N PHE A 69 -14.98 5.21 18.34
CA PHE A 69 -14.11 4.62 17.33
C PHE A 69 -13.85 3.13 17.59
N LEU A 70 -13.43 2.76 18.82
CA LEU A 70 -13.09 1.38 19.18
C LEU A 70 -14.30 0.43 19.10
N ARG A 71 -15.50 0.94 19.37
CA ARG A 71 -16.74 0.16 19.22
C ARG A 71 -17.12 -0.05 17.75
N ALA A 72 -16.72 0.86 16.87
CA ALA A 72 -16.95 0.75 15.43
C ALA A 72 -15.93 -0.17 14.74
N THR A 73 -14.70 -0.29 15.24
CA THR A 73 -13.63 -1.09 14.60
C THR A 73 -14.05 -2.51 14.22
N PRO A 74 -14.67 -3.34 15.10
CA PRO A 74 -15.01 -4.73 14.76
C PRO A 74 -16.02 -4.86 13.60
N ALA A 75 -16.82 -3.83 13.33
CA ALA A 75 -17.82 -3.84 12.26
C ALA A 75 -17.19 -3.93 10.85
N HIS A 76 -15.90 -3.64 10.74
CA HIS A 76 -15.14 -3.67 9.49
C HIS A 76 -14.14 -4.83 9.45
N HIS A 77 -14.31 -5.84 10.31
CA HIS A 77 -13.60 -7.12 10.24
C HIS A 77 -14.58 -8.25 9.97
N THR A 78 -15.45 -8.05 8.98
CA THR A 78 -16.46 -9.01 8.51
C THR A 78 -15.99 -9.69 7.21
N GLU A 79 -16.66 -10.76 6.79
CA GLU A 79 -16.40 -11.38 5.48
C GLU A 79 -16.53 -10.38 4.32
N GLU A 80 -17.52 -9.49 4.37
CA GLU A 80 -17.74 -8.45 3.35
C GLU A 80 -16.60 -7.43 3.26
N SER A 81 -15.90 -7.18 4.37
CA SER A 81 -14.77 -6.26 4.43
C SER A 81 -13.44 -6.88 4.00
N GLN A 82 -13.36 -8.20 3.82
CA GLN A 82 -12.12 -8.88 3.43
C GLN A 82 -11.60 -8.40 2.07
N ASP A 83 -12.52 -8.15 1.14
CA ASP A 83 -12.21 -7.69 -0.22
C ASP A 83 -11.84 -6.20 -0.29
N TRP A 84 -12.00 -5.44 0.79
CA TRP A 84 -11.57 -4.04 0.83
C TRP A 84 -10.05 -3.96 0.80
N GLU A 85 -9.51 -2.85 0.27
CA GLU A 85 -8.06 -2.67 0.23
C GLU A 85 -7.45 -2.68 1.64
N PHE A 86 -8.14 -2.02 2.58
CA PHE A 86 -7.73 -1.82 3.96
C PHE A 86 -8.95 -1.82 4.87
N LEU A 87 -8.74 -2.22 6.13
CA LEU A 87 -9.80 -2.31 7.13
C LEU A 87 -9.82 -0.99 7.92
N GLY A 88 -10.85 -0.18 7.69
CA GLY A 88 -11.09 1.02 8.48
C GLY A 88 -11.98 0.73 9.69
N PRO A 89 -12.30 1.74 10.51
CA PRO A 89 -11.72 3.07 10.53
C PRO A 89 -10.27 3.05 11.04
N ILE A 90 -9.45 4.02 10.62
CA ILE A 90 -8.07 4.19 11.09
C ILE A 90 -7.90 5.52 11.84
N CYS A 91 -7.19 5.48 12.96
CA CYS A 91 -6.87 6.67 13.73
C CYS A 91 -5.84 7.51 12.97
N GLN A 92 -6.19 8.76 12.68
CA GLN A 92 -5.31 9.67 11.95
C GLN A 92 -4.00 9.95 12.68
N ILE A 93 -3.99 9.90 14.01
CA ILE A 93 -2.75 10.05 14.79
C ILE A 93 -1.82 8.84 14.58
N ARG A 94 -2.37 7.63 14.44
CA ARG A 94 -1.55 6.45 14.08
C ARG A 94 -1.10 6.45 12.63
N CYS A 95 -1.86 7.06 11.72
CA CYS A 95 -1.37 7.31 10.37
C CYS A 95 -0.12 8.20 10.35
N ILE A 96 0.01 9.15 11.30
CA ILE A 96 1.22 9.96 11.43
C ILE A 96 2.40 9.10 11.86
N ASP A 97 2.22 8.25 12.89
CA ASP A 97 3.26 7.29 13.33
C ASP A 97 3.69 6.38 12.17
N LEU A 98 2.72 5.86 11.41
CA LEU A 98 2.97 5.06 10.21
C LEU A 98 3.78 5.84 9.17
N GLY A 99 3.42 7.10 8.91
CA GLY A 99 4.14 7.98 7.99
C GLY A 99 5.59 8.22 8.42
N ILE A 100 5.85 8.39 9.72
CA ILE A 100 7.20 8.54 10.28
C ILE A 100 8.01 7.26 10.05
N ALA A 101 7.42 6.08 10.31
CA ALA A 101 8.08 4.80 10.09
C ALA A 101 8.43 4.60 8.60
N VAL A 102 7.48 4.87 7.70
CA VAL A 102 7.68 4.79 6.24
C VAL A 102 8.76 5.76 5.79
N GLY A 103 8.70 7.02 6.21
CA GLY A 103 9.69 8.04 5.86
C GLY A 103 11.10 7.71 6.36
N SER A 104 11.20 7.16 7.58
CA SER A 104 12.48 6.72 8.16
C SER A 104 13.09 5.56 7.38
N ALA A 105 12.27 4.57 6.98
CA ALA A 105 12.72 3.45 6.15
C ALA A 105 13.16 3.92 4.76
N ALA A 106 12.37 4.78 4.11
CA ALA A 106 12.72 5.35 2.81
C ALA A 106 14.02 6.17 2.86
N LYS A 107 14.21 6.95 3.94
CA LYS A 107 15.46 7.71 4.16
C LYS A 107 16.66 6.77 4.29
N LEU A 108 16.55 5.70 5.08
CA LEU A 108 17.63 4.73 5.26
C LEU A 108 17.99 4.02 3.95
N ALA A 109 16.98 3.62 3.17
CA ALA A 109 17.19 3.03 1.86
C ALA A 109 17.94 4.00 0.91
N SER A 110 17.50 5.26 0.86
CA SER A 110 18.16 6.30 0.06
C SER A 110 19.61 6.56 0.50
N MET A 111 19.91 6.53 1.81
CA MET A 111 21.30 6.64 2.30
C MET A 111 22.20 5.49 1.85
N ASN A 112 21.61 4.35 1.47
CA ASN A 112 22.31 3.19 0.94
C ASN A 112 22.17 3.06 -0.59
N ASN A 113 21.77 4.14 -1.28
CA ASN A 113 21.57 4.18 -2.73
C ASN A 113 20.57 3.14 -3.26
N VAL A 114 19.58 2.76 -2.44
CA VAL A 114 18.48 1.91 -2.87
C VAL A 114 17.31 2.80 -3.25
N ASP A 115 16.87 2.70 -4.50
CA ASP A 115 15.69 3.42 -4.97
C ASP A 115 14.45 2.83 -4.32
N THR A 116 13.52 3.69 -3.89
CA THR A 116 12.28 3.25 -3.25
C THR A 116 11.04 3.98 -3.75
N ARG A 117 9.89 3.31 -3.67
CA ARG A 117 8.58 3.90 -3.93
C ARG A 117 7.56 3.41 -2.90
N CYS A 118 6.91 4.35 -2.22
CA CYS A 118 5.78 4.07 -1.33
C CYS A 118 4.52 3.77 -2.17
N GLN A 119 3.91 2.61 -1.98
CA GLN A 119 2.75 2.14 -2.72
C GLN A 119 1.75 1.46 -1.78
N THR A 120 0.55 2.01 -1.64
CA THR A 120 -0.51 1.41 -0.83
C THR A 120 -1.18 0.23 -1.53
N ARG A 121 -1.31 0.27 -2.86
CA ARG A 121 -1.97 -0.80 -3.63
C ARG A 121 -1.20 -2.12 -3.64
N VAL A 122 0.13 -2.04 -3.63
CA VAL A 122 0.99 -3.21 -3.46
C VAL A 122 0.79 -3.82 -2.07
N ALA A 123 0.62 -2.99 -1.03
CA ALA A 123 0.27 -3.47 0.31
C ALA A 123 -1.14 -4.06 0.38
N ALA A 124 -2.13 -3.46 -0.28
CA ALA A 124 -3.49 -4.00 -0.37
C ALA A 124 -3.50 -5.40 -1.04
N ALA A 125 -2.77 -5.54 -2.15
CA ALA A 125 -2.61 -6.84 -2.83
C ALA A 125 -1.93 -7.88 -1.92
N ALA A 126 -0.88 -7.49 -1.18
CA ALA A 126 -0.23 -8.36 -0.21
C ALA A 126 -1.17 -8.76 0.94
N ARG A 127 -2.05 -7.86 1.38
CA ARG A 127 -3.09 -8.16 2.37
C ARG A 127 -4.08 -9.19 1.85
N HIS A 128 -4.59 -9.03 0.63
CA HIS A 128 -5.52 -9.99 0.03
C HIS A 128 -4.89 -11.38 -0.20
N LEU A 129 -3.59 -11.44 -0.45
CA LEU A 129 -2.85 -12.70 -0.52
C LEU A 129 -2.53 -13.32 0.85
N GLY A 130 -2.85 -12.65 1.95
CA GLY A 130 -2.51 -13.08 3.31
C GLY A 130 -1.03 -13.00 3.63
N VAL A 131 -0.23 -12.27 2.85
CA VAL A 131 1.20 -12.02 3.11
C VAL A 131 1.39 -11.09 4.31
N ILE A 132 0.45 -10.15 4.50
CA ILE A 132 0.39 -9.25 5.65
C ILE A 132 -1.02 -9.25 6.27
N HIS A 133 -1.11 -8.92 7.56
CA HIS A 133 -2.36 -8.89 8.32
C HIS A 133 -2.68 -7.49 8.89
N SER A 134 -2.16 -6.45 8.25
CA SER A 134 -2.31 -5.07 8.69
C SER A 134 -3.64 -4.46 8.26
N ASP A 135 -4.22 -3.61 9.10
CA ASP A 135 -5.47 -2.89 8.80
C ASP A 135 -5.22 -1.77 7.79
N LEU A 136 -4.06 -1.12 7.90
CA LEU A 136 -3.53 -0.16 6.94
C LEU A 136 -2.03 -0.41 6.77
N ALA A 137 -1.53 -0.43 5.54
CA ALA A 137 -0.12 -0.60 5.27
C ALA A 137 0.36 0.19 4.05
N VAL A 138 1.66 0.43 4.03
CA VAL A 138 2.39 1.00 2.90
C VAL A 138 3.48 0.01 2.51
N ALA A 139 3.52 -0.36 1.23
CA ALA A 139 4.62 -1.10 0.67
C ALA A 139 5.72 -0.12 0.24
N LEU A 140 6.94 -0.38 0.64
CA LEU A 140 8.13 0.27 0.15
C LEU A 140 8.76 -0.67 -0.88
N SER A 141 8.42 -0.48 -2.14
CA SER A 141 9.02 -1.20 -3.26
C SER A 141 10.44 -0.69 -3.47
N MET A 142 11.42 -1.58 -3.61
CA MET A 142 12.85 -1.25 -3.59
C MET A 142 13.58 -1.86 -4.77
N SER A 143 14.54 -1.12 -5.33
CA SER A 143 15.32 -1.55 -6.50
C SER A 143 16.76 -1.07 -6.39
N VAL A 144 17.71 -1.92 -6.79
CA VAL A 144 19.14 -1.62 -6.94
C VAL A 144 19.50 -1.80 -8.41
N SER A 145 19.13 -0.81 -9.21
CA SER A 145 19.30 -0.81 -10.66
C SER A 145 20.09 0.41 -11.14
N HIS A 146 20.71 0.30 -12.31
CA HIS A 146 21.47 1.39 -12.94
C HIS A 146 20.61 2.64 -13.27
N LYS A 147 19.30 2.45 -13.41
CA LYS A 147 18.28 3.48 -13.58
C LYS A 147 17.07 3.10 -12.75
N SER A 148 16.46 4.08 -12.11
CA SER A 148 15.28 3.86 -11.29
C SER A 148 14.09 3.38 -12.11
N ILE A 149 13.63 2.16 -11.83
CA ILE A 149 12.47 1.53 -12.50
C ILE A 149 11.15 2.28 -12.23
N PHE A 150 11.12 3.11 -11.18
CA PHE A 150 9.93 3.85 -10.75
C PHE A 150 9.61 5.08 -11.61
N PHE A 151 10.56 5.54 -12.42
CA PHE A 151 10.43 6.74 -13.26
C PHE A 151 10.44 6.44 -14.76
N ASP A 152 10.50 5.16 -15.15
CA ASP A 152 10.62 4.73 -16.54
C ASP A 152 9.30 4.62 -17.32
N LYS A 153 8.22 5.23 -16.81
CA LYS A 153 6.88 5.05 -17.37
C LYS A 153 6.48 6.21 -18.27
N LYS A 154 5.96 5.86 -19.45
CA LYS A 154 5.40 6.82 -20.41
C LYS A 154 4.28 7.61 -19.73
N ILE A 155 4.34 8.93 -19.83
CA ILE A 155 3.19 9.78 -19.55
C ILE A 155 2.07 9.32 -20.50
N PRO A 156 0.88 8.96 -20.01
CA PRO A 156 -0.22 8.58 -20.89
C PRO A 156 -0.46 9.71 -21.89
N GLN A 157 -0.69 9.36 -23.17
CA GLN A 157 -1.02 10.37 -24.17
C GLN A 157 -2.32 11.06 -23.74
N ILE A 158 -2.23 12.35 -23.49
CA ILE A 158 -3.40 13.19 -23.22
C ILE A 158 -4.03 13.48 -24.58
N ASP A 159 -5.24 12.98 -24.78
CA ASP A 159 -6.07 13.43 -25.89
C ASP A 159 -6.62 14.82 -25.53
N PHE A 160 -5.93 15.85 -25.99
CA PHE A 160 -6.32 17.25 -25.76
C PHE A 160 -7.64 17.60 -26.47
N GLU A 161 -8.08 16.81 -27.46
CA GLU A 161 -9.34 17.02 -28.17
C GLU A 161 -10.54 16.45 -27.39
N ALA A 162 -10.31 15.45 -26.53
CA ALA A 162 -11.33 14.89 -25.63
C ALA A 162 -11.57 15.72 -24.36
N VAL A 163 -10.72 16.73 -24.08
CA VAL A 163 -10.90 17.64 -22.96
C VAL A 163 -11.88 18.74 -23.38
N PRO A 164 -13.04 18.90 -22.71
CA PRO A 164 -14.00 19.93 -23.07
C PRO A 164 -13.36 21.31 -23.02
N THR A 165 -13.25 21.98 -24.15
CA THR A 165 -13.03 23.43 -24.18
C THR A 165 -14.32 24.06 -23.68
N SER A 166 -14.26 24.70 -22.51
CA SER A 166 -15.35 25.51 -21.94
C SER A 166 -16.02 26.42 -22.98
#